data_AF-A0A1E9MD25-F1
#
_entry.id   AF-A0A1E9MD25-F1
#
_cell.length_a   1.000
_cell.length_b   1.000
_cell.length_c   1.000
_cell.angle_alpha   90.00
_cell.angle_beta   90.00
_cell.angle_gamma   90.00
#
_symmetry.space_group_name_H-M   'P 1'
#
loop_
_entity.id
_entity.type
_entity.pdbx_description
1 polymer ?
#
loop_
_entity_poly.entity_id
_entity_poly.type
_entity_poly.pdbx_seq_one_letter_code
_entity_poly.pdbx_strand_id
1 'polypeptide(L)'
;MWWRAPRAPLPRTASGLFTHPVDTERHIMKITKFHTGIALTTSLLLAALTGCGAANTASSSGSASSSTSVSTSSNSAKKHTSFFVKDNGDGTKVIKDIDGKEVTVPTNPERIADLWHANNQVVLLLGGAEKLVSTTTAVKSLAWFKQVYPGIEKVDAPVKGTDVNMEQLLADKPEVLLASSKDQISKATEAGIPAVHVEFQNFADLKRTVELTAEVIGTDEAIERAEKYLAYLEKNENLIKERLQGVTESPKVLHIAGGSDLTKVDGSNSLIGEWMKLSGAKNSLDGVENLKNISLEQIIASQPEYIIIGGADAQKGVDAIKADAAWADVPAVKNGKIVKNPVGTFNWDRYSAEEALQILWAAKLFHPEKFSDVDLVKETREFYSTFYGYQLTEDEAQRIINGQGPATN
;
A
#
# COMPACT_ATOMS: atom_id res chain seq x y z
N MET A 1 1.70 74.67 -33.47
CA MET A 1 1.39 73.36 -34.08
C MET A 1 0.10 72.87 -33.44
N TRP A 2 -0.93 72.63 -34.26
CA TRP A 2 -2.36 72.54 -33.94
C TRP A 2 -2.73 71.21 -33.25
N TRP A 3 -3.49 71.14 -32.15
CA TRP A 3 -4.96 71.21 -31.92
C TRP A 3 -5.82 69.98 -32.33
N ARG A 4 -6.48 69.40 -31.29
CA ARG A 4 -7.82 68.77 -31.20
C ARG A 4 -8.21 67.42 -31.85
N ALA A 5 -9.00 66.67 -31.06
CA ALA A 5 -9.83 65.49 -31.35
C ALA A 5 -10.98 65.77 -32.34
N PRO A 6 -11.76 64.75 -32.82
CA PRO A 6 -12.96 64.28 -32.10
C PRO A 6 -13.46 62.82 -32.38
N ARG A 7 -14.60 62.51 -31.74
CA ARG A 7 -15.43 61.28 -31.61
C ARG A 7 -16.11 60.71 -32.89
N ALA A 8 -16.37 59.38 -32.85
CA ALA A 8 -17.59 58.58 -33.23
C ALA A 8 -18.06 58.59 -34.72
N PRO A 9 -18.73 57.52 -35.27
CA PRO A 9 -19.92 56.83 -34.71
C PRO A 9 -20.09 55.30 -34.96
N LEU A 10 -21.07 54.70 -34.28
CA LEU A 10 -21.70 53.40 -34.60
C LEU A 10 -22.72 53.54 -35.75
N PRO A 11 -23.05 52.44 -36.46
CA PRO A 11 -24.47 52.10 -36.62
C PRO A 11 -24.81 50.60 -36.45
N ARG A 12 -26.11 50.37 -36.29
CA ARG A 12 -26.87 49.15 -36.01
C ARG A 12 -27.14 48.26 -37.24
N THR A 13 -27.68 47.06 -36.93
CA THR A 13 -28.52 46.13 -37.72
C THR A 13 -27.73 45.07 -38.51
N ALA A 14 -28.12 43.80 -38.67
CA ALA A 14 -29.38 43.10 -38.43
C ALA A 14 -29.12 41.58 -38.22
N SER A 15 -30.07 40.98 -37.49
CA SER A 15 -30.65 39.63 -37.56
C SER A 15 -30.11 38.63 -38.60
N GLY A 16 -29.82 37.41 -38.14
CA GLY A 16 -29.65 36.23 -38.99
C GLY A 16 -29.66 34.94 -38.18
N LEU A 17 -30.86 34.43 -37.91
CA LEU A 17 -31.10 33.06 -37.45
C LEU A 17 -30.56 32.07 -38.49
N PHE A 18 -29.71 31.13 -38.07
CA PHE A 18 -29.60 29.83 -38.72
C PHE A 18 -29.61 28.74 -37.65
N THR A 19 -30.79 28.12 -37.56
CA THR A 19 -31.04 26.84 -36.93
C THR A 19 -30.44 25.72 -37.78
N HIS A 20 -29.62 24.87 -37.18
CA HIS A 20 -29.37 23.51 -37.68
C HIS A 20 -29.74 22.52 -36.58
N PRO A 21 -30.76 21.66 -36.80
CA PRO A 21 -31.04 20.51 -35.96
C PRO A 21 -30.35 19.28 -36.53
N VAL A 22 -29.57 18.56 -35.72
CA VAL A 22 -29.24 17.14 -35.96
C VAL A 22 -29.09 16.52 -34.57
N ASP A 23 -30.15 15.96 -34.02
CA ASP A 23 -30.65 14.59 -34.22
C ASP A 23 -30.08 13.65 -33.14
N THR A 24 -31.05 13.06 -32.46
CA THR A 24 -30.95 12.22 -31.29
C THR A 24 -30.68 10.79 -31.72
N GLU A 25 -29.55 10.21 -31.31
CA GLU A 25 -29.48 8.76 -31.13
C GLU A 25 -29.07 8.41 -29.71
N ARG A 26 -30.08 7.99 -28.95
CA ARG A 26 -29.94 7.23 -27.71
C ARG A 26 -29.40 5.85 -28.05
N HIS A 27 -28.14 5.58 -27.70
CA HIS A 27 -27.67 4.20 -27.59
C HIS A 27 -28.25 3.55 -26.32
N ILE A 28 -29.37 2.86 -26.52
CA ILE A 28 -29.95 1.91 -25.58
C ILE A 28 -29.10 0.63 -25.67
N MET A 29 -28.15 0.47 -24.75
CA MET A 29 -27.44 -0.80 -24.57
C MET A 29 -28.38 -1.79 -23.88
N LYS A 30 -28.85 -2.79 -24.62
CA LYS A 30 -29.64 -3.91 -24.11
C LYS A 30 -28.76 -4.77 -23.19
N ILE A 31 -29.10 -4.80 -21.90
CA ILE A 31 -28.54 -5.72 -20.91
C ILE A 31 -29.10 -7.12 -21.20
N THR A 32 -28.28 -7.98 -21.79
CA THR A 32 -28.58 -9.40 -21.98
C THR A 32 -28.33 -10.13 -20.65
N LYS A 33 -29.41 -10.55 -19.99
CA LYS A 33 -29.36 -11.36 -18.77
C LYS A 33 -28.80 -12.75 -19.07
N PHE A 34 -27.55 -13.02 -18.73
CA PHE A 34 -27.03 -14.38 -18.64
C PHE A 34 -27.65 -15.09 -17.43
N HIS A 35 -28.49 -16.09 -17.70
CA HIS A 35 -28.96 -17.05 -16.70
C HIS A 35 -27.98 -18.21 -16.66
N THR A 36 -27.11 -18.27 -15.65
CA THR A 36 -26.36 -19.48 -15.32
C THR A 36 -27.21 -20.34 -14.39
N GLY A 37 -27.66 -21.47 -14.94
CA GLY A 37 -28.42 -22.49 -14.22
C GLY A 37 -27.55 -23.21 -13.19
N ILE A 38 -28.10 -23.33 -11.98
CA ILE A 38 -27.62 -24.19 -10.91
C ILE A 38 -27.94 -25.64 -11.30
N ALA A 39 -26.93 -26.51 -11.34
CA ALA A 39 -27.11 -27.96 -11.37
C ALA A 39 -26.42 -28.56 -10.14
N LEU A 40 -27.25 -29.00 -9.18
CA LEU A 40 -26.87 -29.92 -8.13
C LEU A 40 -26.57 -31.30 -8.73
N THR A 41 -25.45 -31.92 -8.36
CA THR A 41 -25.34 -33.38 -8.32
C THR A 41 -24.57 -33.82 -7.07
N THR A 42 -25.34 -34.31 -6.11
CA THR A 42 -24.93 -35.19 -5.01
C THR A 42 -24.74 -36.62 -5.52
N SER A 43 -23.66 -37.30 -5.09
CA SER A 43 -23.61 -38.74 -4.67
C SER A 43 -22.13 -39.10 -4.44
N LEU A 44 -21.64 -39.34 -3.22
CA LEU A 44 -21.81 -40.51 -2.34
C LEU A 44 -21.16 -41.79 -2.91
N LEU A 45 -20.06 -42.24 -2.30
CA LEU A 45 -19.74 -43.62 -1.83
C LEU A 45 -18.24 -43.67 -1.46
N LEU A 46 -17.81 -43.82 -0.20
CA LEU A 46 -17.83 -44.97 0.75
C LEU A 46 -16.57 -45.88 0.67
N ALA A 47 -15.82 -45.85 1.79
CA ALA A 47 -15.05 -46.91 2.45
C ALA A 47 -13.91 -47.64 1.71
N ALA A 48 -12.70 -47.64 2.31
CA ALA A 48 -12.26 -48.78 3.14
C ALA A 48 -10.95 -48.45 3.89
N LEU A 49 -11.01 -48.66 5.21
CA LEU A 49 -9.86 -48.87 6.08
C LEU A 49 -9.27 -50.26 5.81
N THR A 50 -7.94 -50.36 5.72
CA THR A 50 -7.21 -51.55 6.15
C THR A 50 -5.82 -51.14 6.64
N GLY A 51 -5.66 -51.22 7.95
CA GLY A 51 -4.35 -51.30 8.58
C GLY A 51 -3.88 -52.76 8.65
N CYS A 52 -2.56 -52.93 8.74
CA CYS A 52 -1.77 -54.01 9.36
C CYS A 52 -0.30 -53.52 9.23
N GLY A 53 0.56 -53.47 10.23
CA GLY A 53 0.61 -54.22 11.47
C GLY A 53 1.73 -55.28 11.41
N ALA A 54 2.77 -55.04 12.22
CA ALA A 54 3.77 -56.00 12.76
C ALA A 54 4.98 -56.47 11.90
N ALA A 55 6.13 -55.86 12.22
CA ALA A 55 7.29 -56.43 12.94
C ALA A 55 7.90 -57.82 12.60
N ASN A 56 9.24 -57.79 12.65
CA ASN A 56 10.24 -58.82 12.93
C ASN A 56 10.65 -59.81 11.83
N THR A 57 11.94 -59.75 11.46
CA THR A 57 12.93 -60.76 11.88
C THR A 57 14.35 -60.24 11.63
N ALA A 58 15.21 -60.44 12.61
CA ALA A 58 16.65 -60.26 12.54
C ALA A 58 17.32 -61.48 11.88
N SER A 59 18.48 -61.29 11.24
CA SER A 59 19.72 -62.06 11.52
C SER A 59 20.92 -61.67 10.64
N SER A 60 21.96 -61.20 11.33
CA SER A 60 23.37 -61.61 11.26
C SER A 60 24.35 -61.15 10.15
N SER A 61 25.55 -60.82 10.66
CA SER A 61 26.90 -60.70 10.06
C SER A 61 27.19 -59.41 9.28
N GLY A 62 28.29 -58.69 9.45
CA GLY A 62 29.50 -58.85 10.26
C GLY A 62 30.63 -58.03 9.61
N SER A 63 31.31 -57.19 10.40
CA SER A 63 32.62 -56.56 10.15
C SER A 63 32.75 -55.44 9.10
N ALA A 64 33.05 -54.22 9.55
CA ALA A 64 34.36 -53.56 9.41
C ALA A 64 34.25 -52.06 9.73
N SER A 65 35.18 -51.55 10.54
CA SER A 65 35.35 -50.12 10.81
C SER A 65 35.83 -49.39 9.55
N SER A 66 35.16 -48.29 9.22
CA SER A 66 35.78 -47.13 8.58
C SER A 66 35.22 -45.88 9.22
N SER A 67 36.07 -45.24 10.03
CA SER A 67 35.87 -43.90 10.55
C SER A 67 35.94 -42.90 9.39
N THR A 68 34.80 -42.60 8.79
CA THR A 68 34.65 -41.41 7.94
C THR A 68 33.99 -40.34 8.79
N SER A 69 34.81 -39.41 9.27
CA SER A 69 34.34 -38.11 9.72
C SER A 69 33.53 -37.48 8.60
N VAL A 70 32.20 -37.58 8.69
CA VAL A 70 31.30 -36.79 7.87
C VAL A 70 31.44 -35.37 8.40
N SER A 71 32.31 -34.61 7.74
CA SER A 71 32.22 -33.15 7.74
C SER A 71 30.79 -32.82 7.35
N THR A 72 29.99 -32.46 8.35
CA THR A 72 28.67 -31.89 8.15
C THR A 72 28.95 -30.51 7.57
N SER A 73 29.13 -30.44 6.26
CA SER A 73 28.91 -29.21 5.52
C SER A 73 27.46 -28.84 5.79
N SER A 74 27.27 -27.94 6.75
CA SER A 74 26.04 -27.21 6.94
C SER A 74 25.83 -26.38 5.68
N ASN A 75 25.30 -27.01 4.65
CA ASN A 75 24.68 -26.31 3.54
C ASN A 75 23.42 -25.72 4.16
N SER A 76 23.53 -24.52 4.74
CA SER A 76 22.36 -23.75 5.12
C SER A 76 21.60 -23.51 3.82
N ALA A 77 20.55 -24.29 3.59
CA ALA A 77 19.66 -24.07 2.47
C ALA A 77 19.21 -22.61 2.56
N LYS A 78 19.52 -21.82 1.52
CA LYS A 78 19.13 -20.41 1.45
C LYS A 78 17.63 -20.34 1.69
N LYS A 79 17.21 -19.46 2.60
CA LYS A 79 15.79 -19.32 2.92
C LYS A 79 15.10 -18.67 1.72
N HIS A 80 13.86 -19.05 1.44
CA HIS A 80 13.09 -18.53 0.31
C HIS A 80 11.63 -18.34 0.72
N THR A 81 10.95 -17.40 0.06
CA THR A 81 9.52 -17.16 0.28
C THR A 81 8.65 -18.04 -0.62
N SER A 82 7.33 -17.92 -0.48
CA SER A 82 6.35 -18.62 -1.32
C SER A 82 6.42 -18.25 -2.81
N PHE A 83 7.13 -17.17 -3.16
CA PHE A 83 7.29 -16.68 -4.53
C PHE A 83 8.49 -17.28 -5.27
N PHE A 84 9.42 -17.92 -4.58
CA PHE A 84 10.54 -18.61 -5.20
C PHE A 84 10.07 -19.84 -5.99
N VAL A 85 10.63 -20.03 -7.19
CA VAL A 85 10.35 -21.21 -8.03
C VAL A 85 11.58 -22.10 -8.13
N LYS A 86 12.71 -21.56 -8.56
CA LYS A 86 13.98 -22.30 -8.69
C LYS A 86 15.20 -21.39 -8.75
N ASP A 87 16.34 -21.94 -8.35
CA ASP A 87 17.67 -21.38 -8.61
C ASP A 87 18.17 -21.97 -9.94
N ASN A 88 18.69 -21.12 -10.83
CA ASN A 88 19.22 -21.55 -12.13
C ASN A 88 20.69 -21.99 -12.05
N GLY A 89 21.41 -21.72 -10.95
CA GLY A 89 22.82 -22.06 -10.76
C GLY A 89 23.81 -21.18 -11.53
N ASP A 90 23.33 -20.12 -12.17
CA ASP A 90 24.11 -19.17 -12.97
C ASP A 90 24.13 -17.75 -12.36
N GLY A 91 23.76 -17.63 -11.09
CA GLY A 91 23.59 -16.36 -10.40
C GLY A 91 22.19 -15.74 -10.55
N THR A 92 21.29 -16.38 -11.29
CA THR A 92 19.88 -15.99 -11.41
C THR A 92 18.91 -16.99 -10.77
N LYS A 93 17.69 -16.54 -10.48
CA LYS A 93 16.59 -17.36 -9.96
C LYS A 93 15.29 -17.00 -10.66
N VAL A 94 14.36 -17.95 -10.68
CA VAL A 94 13.00 -17.73 -11.13
C VAL A 94 12.11 -17.50 -9.93
N ILE A 95 11.35 -16.41 -9.97
CA ILE A 95 10.32 -16.06 -9.01
C ILE A 95 8.99 -15.90 -9.73
N LYS A 96 7.88 -15.93 -9.00
CA LYS A 96 6.58 -15.45 -9.50
C LYS A 96 6.38 -14.01 -9.07
N ASP A 97 5.79 -13.19 -9.92
CA ASP A 97 5.28 -11.87 -9.51
C ASP A 97 3.88 -11.97 -8.88
N ILE A 98 3.26 -10.82 -8.55
CA ILE A 98 1.95 -10.80 -7.89
C ILE A 98 0.83 -11.40 -8.77
N ASP A 99 0.98 -11.33 -10.10
CA ASP A 99 0.07 -11.93 -11.10
C ASP A 99 0.35 -13.43 -11.32
N GLY A 100 1.38 -13.99 -10.70
CA GLY A 100 1.80 -15.38 -10.85
C GLY A 100 2.65 -15.66 -12.09
N LYS A 101 3.11 -14.63 -12.79
CA LYS A 101 4.01 -14.75 -13.94
C LYS A 101 5.42 -15.05 -13.46
N GLU A 102 6.08 -16.02 -14.09
CA GLU A 102 7.48 -16.32 -13.81
C GLU A 102 8.42 -15.26 -14.40
N VAL A 103 9.32 -14.74 -13.58
CA VAL A 103 10.33 -13.75 -13.94
C VAL A 103 11.70 -14.27 -13.49
N THR A 104 12.69 -14.22 -14.38
CA THR A 104 14.08 -14.53 -14.02
C THR A 104 14.78 -13.26 -13.56
N VAL A 105 15.29 -13.26 -12.33
CA VAL A 105 15.97 -12.13 -11.69
C VAL A 105 17.32 -12.59 -11.11
N PRO A 106 18.28 -11.68 -10.84
CA PRO A 106 19.48 -12.04 -10.09
C PRO A 106 19.15 -12.63 -8.71
N THR A 107 20.00 -13.52 -8.22
CA THR A 107 19.84 -14.14 -6.89
C THR A 107 20.02 -13.16 -5.73
N ASN A 108 20.80 -12.10 -5.94
CA ASN A 108 21.05 -10.98 -5.03
C ASN A 108 21.43 -9.74 -5.88
N PRO A 109 20.46 -8.98 -6.41
CA PRO A 109 20.73 -7.77 -7.19
C PRO A 109 21.35 -6.68 -6.29
N GLU A 110 22.35 -5.97 -6.78
CA GLU A 110 22.97 -4.80 -6.15
C GLU A 110 22.40 -3.48 -6.67
N ARG A 111 21.65 -3.50 -7.78
CA ARG A 111 21.00 -2.31 -8.37
C ARG A 111 19.52 -2.56 -8.65
N ILE A 112 18.65 -2.00 -7.82
CA ILE A 112 17.20 -2.12 -7.91
C ILE A 112 16.61 -0.78 -8.36
N ALA A 113 15.79 -0.79 -9.40
CA ALA A 113 14.90 0.32 -9.72
C ALA A 113 13.52 0.05 -9.13
N ASP A 114 13.02 0.92 -8.25
CA ASP A 114 11.67 0.81 -7.70
C ASP A 114 10.82 2.02 -8.10
N LEU A 115 9.95 1.81 -9.07
CA LEU A 115 9.13 2.86 -9.67
C LEU A 115 7.73 2.97 -9.05
N TRP A 116 7.44 2.21 -7.99
CA TRP A 116 6.18 2.34 -7.25
C TRP A 116 6.39 2.97 -5.86
N HIS A 117 5.67 4.06 -5.59
CA HIS A 117 5.87 4.89 -4.39
C HIS A 117 5.79 4.08 -3.08
N ALA A 118 4.78 3.21 -2.97
CA ALA A 118 4.52 2.39 -1.78
C ALA A 118 5.63 1.35 -1.55
N ASN A 119 6.05 0.66 -2.61
CA ASN A 119 7.02 -0.42 -2.48
C ASN A 119 8.42 0.08 -2.10
N ASN A 120 8.76 1.34 -2.37
CA ASN A 120 10.02 1.91 -1.89
C ASN A 120 10.12 1.85 -0.35
N GLN A 121 9.00 1.98 0.36
CA GLN A 121 8.94 1.81 1.82
C GLN A 121 9.09 0.33 2.23
N VAL A 122 8.56 -0.60 1.45
CA VAL A 122 8.75 -2.04 1.65
C VAL A 122 10.23 -2.41 1.43
N VAL A 123 10.88 -1.87 0.40
CA VAL A 123 12.33 -2.04 0.18
C VAL A 123 13.13 -1.50 1.37
N LEU A 124 12.76 -0.33 1.92
CA LEU A 124 13.37 0.21 3.13
C LEU A 124 13.18 -0.70 4.34
N LEU A 125 11.95 -1.16 4.59
CA LEU A 125 11.61 -2.08 5.68
C LEU A 125 12.46 -3.36 5.64
N LEU A 126 12.68 -3.89 4.44
CA LEU A 126 13.42 -5.13 4.19
C LEU A 126 14.95 -4.94 4.15
N GLY A 127 15.46 -3.74 4.40
CA GLY A 127 16.90 -3.45 4.41
C GLY A 127 17.52 -3.31 3.02
N GLY A 128 16.70 -3.20 1.97
CA GLY A 128 17.16 -3.07 0.59
C GLY A 128 17.42 -1.64 0.11
N ALA A 129 17.24 -0.61 0.95
CA ALA A 129 17.29 0.80 0.53
C ALA A 129 18.63 1.22 -0.10
N GLU A 130 19.76 0.63 0.33
CA GLU A 130 21.08 0.93 -0.24
C GLU A 130 21.26 0.38 -1.66
N LYS A 131 20.45 -0.60 -2.07
CA LYS A 131 20.46 -1.18 -3.42
C LYS A 131 19.65 -0.34 -4.42
N LEU A 132 18.91 0.69 -3.97
CA LEU A 132 18.09 1.52 -4.84
C LEU A 132 18.96 2.42 -5.73
N VAL A 133 18.80 2.29 -7.05
CA VAL A 133 19.43 3.17 -8.05
C VAL A 133 18.43 4.11 -8.73
N SER A 134 17.16 3.70 -8.77
CA SER A 134 16.06 4.54 -9.23
C SER A 134 14.88 4.44 -8.27
N THR A 135 14.25 5.58 -7.98
CA THR A 135 13.06 5.75 -7.15
C THR A 135 12.06 6.68 -7.86
N THR A 136 11.18 7.31 -7.11
CA THR A 136 10.18 8.26 -7.61
C THR A 136 10.30 9.63 -6.93
N THR A 137 9.89 10.67 -7.64
CA THR A 137 9.90 12.04 -7.10
C THR A 137 9.03 12.17 -5.83
N ALA A 138 7.94 11.41 -5.76
CA ALA A 138 7.07 11.38 -4.58
C ALA A 138 7.80 10.84 -3.34
N VAL A 139 8.56 9.75 -3.47
CA VAL A 139 9.33 9.19 -2.34
C VAL A 139 10.40 10.17 -1.87
N LYS A 140 11.09 10.83 -2.80
CA LYS A 140 12.10 11.87 -2.48
C LYS A 140 11.52 13.09 -1.75
N SER A 141 10.22 13.35 -1.86
CA SER A 141 9.58 14.48 -1.18
C SER A 141 9.06 14.16 0.22
N LEU A 142 9.04 12.88 0.63
CA LEU A 142 8.57 12.45 1.95
C LEU A 142 9.60 12.79 3.02
N ALA A 143 9.24 13.70 3.92
CA ALA A 143 10.16 14.24 4.92
C ALA A 143 10.69 13.17 5.89
N TRP A 144 9.82 12.30 6.39
CA TRP A 144 10.22 11.20 7.27
C TRP A 144 11.02 10.13 6.54
N PHE A 145 10.70 9.81 5.28
CA PHE A 145 11.51 8.88 4.50
C PHE A 145 12.95 9.38 4.39
N LYS A 146 13.13 10.67 4.10
CA LYS A 146 14.45 11.32 4.05
C LYS A 146 15.15 11.36 5.41
N GLN A 147 14.41 11.60 6.49
CA GLN A 147 14.97 11.60 7.84
C GLN A 147 15.50 10.21 8.21
N VAL A 148 14.73 9.17 7.92
CA VAL A 148 15.06 7.77 8.21
C VAL A 148 16.17 7.25 7.29
N TYR A 149 16.10 7.57 5.99
CA TYR A 149 17.10 7.20 4.99
C TYR A 149 17.49 8.41 4.12
N PRO A 150 18.47 9.23 4.57
CA PRO A 150 18.94 10.40 3.81
C PRO A 150 19.52 10.06 2.44
N GLY A 151 19.99 8.81 2.25
CA GLY A 151 20.52 8.31 0.98
C GLY A 151 19.56 8.45 -0.19
N ILE A 152 18.24 8.46 0.06
CA ILE A 152 17.19 8.58 -0.97
C ILE A 152 17.32 9.85 -1.82
N GLU A 153 17.90 10.92 -1.26
CA GLU A 153 18.07 12.19 -2.00
C GLU A 153 19.03 12.03 -3.20
N LYS A 154 19.96 11.07 -3.11
CA LYS A 154 20.96 10.77 -4.14
C LYS A 154 20.47 9.76 -5.19
N VAL A 155 19.37 9.06 -4.91
CA VAL A 155 18.79 8.07 -5.84
C VAL A 155 18.05 8.82 -6.95
N ASP A 156 18.27 8.41 -8.20
CA ASP A 156 17.64 9.05 -9.35
C ASP A 156 16.13 8.77 -9.39
N ALA A 157 15.35 9.68 -9.99
CA ALA A 157 13.90 9.56 -10.05
C ALA A 157 13.41 9.74 -11.50
N PRO A 158 13.56 8.73 -12.36
CA PRO A 158 13.28 8.84 -13.79
C PRO A 158 11.77 8.93 -14.13
N VAL A 159 10.88 8.91 -13.14
CA VAL A 159 9.42 8.94 -13.34
C VAL A 159 8.86 10.36 -13.24
N LYS A 160 8.12 10.79 -14.26
CA LYS A 160 7.31 12.01 -14.27
C LYS A 160 5.84 11.67 -14.51
N GLY A 161 5.01 11.85 -13.49
CA GLY A 161 3.63 11.34 -13.54
C GLY A 161 3.63 9.82 -13.65
N THR A 162 3.10 9.28 -14.75
CA THR A 162 3.14 7.84 -15.07
C THR A 162 4.29 7.47 -16.00
N ASP A 163 4.89 8.45 -16.67
CA ASP A 163 5.88 8.21 -17.73
C ASP A 163 7.27 8.03 -17.15
N VAL A 164 7.95 6.97 -17.59
CA VAL A 164 9.33 6.67 -17.24
C VAL A 164 10.29 7.20 -18.31
N ASN A 165 11.31 7.95 -17.89
CA ASN A 165 12.44 8.30 -18.74
C ASN A 165 13.36 7.07 -18.88
N MET A 166 13.19 6.32 -19.97
CA MET A 166 13.96 5.10 -20.24
C MET A 166 15.45 5.33 -20.43
N GLU A 167 15.85 6.48 -20.98
CA GLU A 167 17.28 6.80 -21.15
C GLU A 167 17.98 6.93 -19.79
N GLN A 168 17.36 7.65 -18.87
CA GLN A 168 17.86 7.76 -17.50
C GLN A 168 17.81 6.40 -16.79
N LEU A 169 16.69 5.67 -16.87
CA LEU A 169 16.58 4.35 -16.24
C LEU A 169 17.68 3.38 -16.71
N LEU A 170 18.02 3.39 -18.00
CA LEU A 170 19.11 2.57 -18.53
C LEU A 170 20.49 3.06 -18.09
N ALA A 171 20.68 4.38 -17.95
CA ALA A 171 21.90 4.97 -17.40
C ALA A 171 22.10 4.58 -15.91
N ASP A 172 21.00 4.40 -15.17
CA ASP A 172 20.99 3.90 -13.80
C ASP A 172 21.29 2.40 -13.72
N LYS A 173 21.43 1.69 -14.84
CA LYS A 173 21.84 0.27 -14.92
C LYS A 173 21.18 -0.65 -13.86
N PRO A 174 19.85 -0.65 -13.69
CA PRO A 174 19.20 -1.57 -12.77
C PRO A 174 19.35 -3.02 -13.25
N GLU A 175 19.53 -3.94 -12.31
CA GLU A 175 19.55 -5.37 -12.57
C GLU A 175 18.15 -5.99 -12.44
N VAL A 176 17.25 -5.32 -11.74
CA VAL A 176 15.83 -5.65 -11.65
C VAL A 176 15.01 -4.38 -11.43
N LEU A 177 13.81 -4.35 -12.00
CA LEU A 177 12.83 -3.30 -11.83
C LEU A 177 11.59 -3.81 -11.09
N LEU A 178 11.15 -3.05 -10.09
CA LEU A 178 9.90 -3.19 -9.36
C LEU A 178 8.95 -2.07 -9.79
N ALA A 179 7.74 -2.42 -10.25
CA ALA A 179 6.73 -1.43 -10.61
C ALA A 179 5.31 -2.00 -10.50
N SER A 180 4.31 -1.13 -10.33
CA SER A 180 2.88 -1.45 -10.43
C SER A 180 2.30 -1.15 -11.82
N SER A 181 2.97 -0.32 -12.62
CA SER A 181 2.50 0.04 -13.96
C SER A 181 2.90 -1.01 -14.99
N LYS A 182 1.90 -1.60 -15.65
CA LYS A 182 2.11 -2.55 -16.78
C LYS A 182 2.91 -1.93 -17.93
N ASP A 183 2.73 -0.63 -18.20
CA ASP A 183 3.49 0.08 -19.23
C ASP A 183 4.97 0.19 -18.86
N GLN A 184 5.28 0.53 -17.61
CA GLN A 184 6.67 0.59 -17.12
C GLN A 184 7.34 -0.80 -17.17
N ILE A 185 6.61 -1.84 -16.77
CA ILE A 185 7.07 -3.23 -16.85
C ILE A 185 7.36 -3.64 -18.31
N SER A 186 6.45 -3.32 -19.25
CA SER A 186 6.65 -3.63 -20.68
C SER A 186 7.90 -2.95 -21.23
N LYS A 187 8.02 -1.63 -21.02
CA LYS A 187 9.17 -0.84 -21.51
C LYS A 187 10.50 -1.33 -20.92
N ALA A 188 10.54 -1.67 -19.63
CA ALA A 188 11.73 -2.21 -18.99
C ALA A 188 12.11 -3.59 -19.57
N THR A 189 11.11 -4.47 -19.75
CA THR A 189 11.31 -5.80 -20.34
C THR A 189 11.81 -5.72 -21.77
N GLU A 190 11.23 -4.85 -22.60
CA GLU A 190 11.67 -4.60 -23.99
C GLU A 190 13.10 -4.05 -24.07
N ALA A 191 13.53 -3.31 -23.05
CA ALA A 191 14.89 -2.81 -22.90
C ALA A 191 15.87 -3.82 -22.28
N GLY A 192 15.42 -5.04 -21.98
CA GLY A 192 16.25 -6.13 -21.43
C GLY A 192 16.47 -6.09 -19.92
N ILE A 193 15.72 -5.27 -19.18
CA ILE A 193 15.75 -5.24 -17.71
C ILE A 193 14.68 -6.22 -17.18
N PRO A 194 15.03 -7.19 -16.32
CA PRO A 194 14.04 -8.01 -15.62
C PRO A 194 13.07 -7.11 -14.83
N ALA A 195 11.76 -7.26 -15.06
CA ALA A 195 10.74 -6.44 -14.42
C ALA A 195 9.72 -7.31 -13.69
N VAL A 196 9.47 -6.98 -12.42
CA VAL A 196 8.59 -7.70 -11.50
C VAL A 196 7.40 -6.80 -11.17
N HIS A 197 6.19 -7.34 -11.35
CA HIS A 197 4.97 -6.63 -10.95
C HIS A 197 4.80 -6.69 -9.42
N VAL A 198 4.84 -5.52 -8.78
CA VAL A 198 4.53 -5.34 -7.36
C VAL A 198 3.37 -4.36 -7.20
N GLU A 199 2.35 -4.78 -6.46
CA GLU A 199 1.19 -3.95 -6.15
C GLU A 199 0.45 -4.56 -4.95
N PHE A 200 -0.16 -3.72 -4.12
CA PHE A 200 -1.15 -4.18 -3.16
C PHE A 200 -2.32 -3.21 -3.01
N GLN A 201 -3.52 -3.78 -2.83
CA GLN A 201 -4.78 -3.03 -2.68
C GLN A 201 -5.51 -3.34 -1.37
N ASN A 202 -5.01 -4.31 -0.60
CA ASN A 202 -5.57 -4.81 0.66
C ASN A 202 -4.46 -5.43 1.53
N PHE A 203 -4.77 -5.82 2.77
CA PHE A 203 -3.78 -6.43 3.68
C PHE A 203 -3.22 -7.77 3.18
N ALA A 204 -4.03 -8.57 2.47
CA ALA A 204 -3.54 -9.84 1.92
C ALA A 204 -2.48 -9.61 0.82
N ASP A 205 -2.72 -8.64 -0.06
CA ASP A 205 -1.78 -8.26 -1.10
C ASP A 205 -0.54 -7.57 -0.52
N LEU A 206 -0.67 -6.81 0.57
CA LEU A 206 0.47 -6.23 1.29
C LEU A 206 1.40 -7.32 1.79
N LYS A 207 0.86 -8.35 2.46
CA LYS A 207 1.63 -9.49 2.95
C LYS A 207 2.37 -10.20 1.81
N ARG A 208 1.66 -10.45 0.71
CA ARG A 208 2.23 -11.03 -0.52
C ARG A 208 3.34 -10.16 -1.13
N THR A 209 3.15 -8.86 -1.22
CA THR A 209 4.14 -7.92 -1.78
C THR A 209 5.39 -7.84 -0.92
N VAL A 210 5.25 -7.90 0.41
CA VAL A 210 6.40 -7.94 1.32
C VAL A 210 7.23 -9.21 1.08
N GLU A 211 6.59 -10.38 0.97
CA GLU A 211 7.29 -11.64 0.65
C GLU A 211 7.96 -11.61 -0.74
N LEU A 212 7.27 -11.09 -1.75
CA LEU A 212 7.80 -10.95 -3.10
C LEU A 212 9.01 -10.01 -3.14
N THR A 213 8.90 -8.83 -2.53
CA THR A 213 9.99 -7.85 -2.51
C THR A 213 11.19 -8.38 -1.73
N ALA A 214 10.98 -9.14 -0.65
CA ALA A 214 12.07 -9.81 0.08
C ALA A 214 12.78 -10.84 -0.80
N GLU A 215 12.01 -11.63 -1.56
CA GLU A 215 12.58 -12.57 -2.52
C GLU A 215 13.36 -11.83 -3.62
N VAL A 216 12.87 -10.69 -4.15
CA VAL A 216 13.61 -9.91 -5.15
C VAL A 216 14.93 -9.35 -4.58
N ILE A 217 14.92 -8.82 -3.35
CA ILE A 217 16.15 -8.34 -2.68
C ILE A 217 17.16 -9.49 -2.52
N GLY A 218 16.68 -10.69 -2.19
CA GLY A 218 17.47 -11.93 -2.29
C GLY A 218 18.53 -12.11 -1.22
N THR A 219 18.45 -11.36 -0.12
CA THR A 219 19.28 -11.52 1.09
C THR A 219 18.53 -12.28 2.18
N ASP A 220 19.25 -13.04 3.01
CA ASP A 220 18.64 -13.73 4.15
C ASP A 220 18.01 -12.74 5.14
N GLU A 221 18.65 -11.58 5.33
CA GLU A 221 18.13 -10.49 6.16
C GLU A 221 16.77 -9.97 5.67
N ALA A 222 16.58 -9.79 4.35
CA ALA A 222 15.30 -9.34 3.81
C ALA A 222 14.19 -10.35 4.11
N ILE A 223 14.49 -11.65 4.00
CA ILE A 223 13.52 -12.73 4.27
C ILE A 223 13.19 -12.79 5.76
N GLU A 224 14.17 -12.70 6.64
CA GLU A 224 13.96 -12.65 8.09
C GLU A 224 13.15 -11.42 8.52
N ARG A 225 13.44 -10.24 7.94
CA ARG A 225 12.69 -9.01 8.18
C ARG A 225 11.24 -9.13 7.69
N ALA A 226 11.01 -9.75 6.53
CA ALA A 226 9.67 -10.01 6.02
C ALA A 226 8.86 -10.87 7.00
N GLU A 227 9.40 -12.02 7.44
CA GLU A 227 8.72 -12.88 8.40
C GLU A 227 8.40 -12.17 9.71
N LYS A 228 9.36 -11.40 10.23
CA LYS A 228 9.18 -10.61 11.45
C LYS A 228 8.08 -9.55 11.29
N TYR A 229 8.04 -8.89 10.14
CA TYR A 229 7.00 -7.91 9.83
C TYR A 229 5.62 -8.56 9.71
N LEU A 230 5.52 -9.68 8.99
CA LEU A 230 4.26 -10.42 8.83
C LEU A 230 3.71 -10.90 10.18
N ALA A 231 4.58 -11.42 11.05
CA ALA A 231 4.22 -11.81 12.40
C ALA A 231 3.77 -10.61 13.26
N TYR A 232 4.42 -9.45 13.12
CA TYR A 232 4.03 -8.22 13.81
C TYR A 232 2.64 -7.73 13.35
N LEU A 233 2.40 -7.71 12.04
CA LEU A 233 1.11 -7.33 11.46
C LEU A 233 0.00 -8.29 11.91
N GLU A 234 0.22 -9.60 11.81
CA GLU A 234 -0.75 -10.62 12.24
C GLU A 234 -1.06 -10.53 13.75
N LYS A 235 -0.04 -10.28 14.58
CA LYS A 235 -0.24 -10.03 16.02
C LYS A 235 -1.20 -8.85 16.25
N ASN A 236 -1.01 -7.74 15.54
CA ASN A 236 -1.84 -6.55 15.69
C ASN A 236 -3.27 -6.76 15.16
N GLU A 237 -3.43 -7.43 14.01
CA GLU A 237 -4.74 -7.83 13.49
C GLU A 237 -5.52 -8.70 14.49
N ASN A 238 -4.84 -9.69 15.08
CA ASN A 238 -5.44 -10.61 16.05
C ASN A 238 -5.81 -9.89 17.36
N LEU A 239 -4.95 -9.01 17.86
CA LEU A 239 -5.22 -8.19 19.04
C LEU A 239 -6.51 -7.37 18.87
N ILE A 240 -6.67 -6.74 17.72
CA ILE A 240 -7.85 -5.92 17.42
C ILE A 240 -9.09 -6.81 17.33
N LYS A 241 -9.01 -7.91 16.59
CA LYS A 241 -10.11 -8.88 16.45
C LYS A 241 -10.60 -9.42 17.79
N GLU A 242 -9.67 -9.76 18.68
CA GLU A 242 -9.98 -10.25 20.03
C GLU A 242 -10.71 -9.17 20.85
N ARG A 243 -10.15 -7.96 20.91
CA ARG A 243 -10.69 -6.87 21.76
C ARG A 243 -12.03 -6.33 21.28
N LEU A 244 -12.26 -6.38 19.97
CA LEU A 244 -13.50 -5.94 19.34
C LEU A 244 -14.54 -7.05 19.22
N GLN A 245 -14.27 -8.25 19.73
CA GLN A 245 -15.25 -9.33 19.74
C GLN A 245 -16.51 -8.89 20.52
N GLY A 246 -17.66 -8.91 19.84
CA GLY A 246 -18.95 -8.54 20.42
C GLY A 246 -19.18 -7.04 20.58
N VAL A 247 -18.27 -6.18 20.11
CA VAL A 247 -18.51 -4.75 20.04
C VAL A 247 -19.59 -4.46 19.00
N THR A 248 -20.66 -3.80 19.43
CA THR A 248 -21.79 -3.41 18.57
C THR A 248 -21.70 -1.96 18.10
N GLU A 249 -21.02 -1.12 18.88
CA GLU A 249 -20.74 0.27 18.52
C GLU A 249 -19.78 0.31 17.33
N SER A 250 -20.17 1.00 16.27
CA SER A 250 -19.35 1.09 15.06
C SER A 250 -19.49 2.48 14.47
N PRO A 251 -18.57 3.41 14.82
CA PRO A 251 -18.71 4.80 14.43
C PRO A 251 -18.64 4.93 12.91
N LYS A 252 -19.43 5.86 12.38
CA LYS A 252 -19.36 6.25 10.96
C LYS A 252 -18.18 7.18 10.73
N VAL A 253 -17.29 6.79 9.82
CA VAL A 253 -16.04 7.50 9.55
C VAL A 253 -16.00 7.91 8.09
N LEU A 254 -15.83 9.21 7.84
CA LEU A 254 -15.44 9.72 6.53
C LEU A 254 -13.91 9.77 6.47
N HIS A 255 -13.34 9.33 5.36
CA HIS A 255 -11.93 9.59 5.05
C HIS A 255 -11.79 10.49 3.83
N ILE A 256 -11.00 11.55 4.01
CA ILE A 256 -10.64 12.53 2.98
C ILE A 256 -9.17 12.33 2.65
N ALA A 257 -8.88 12.28 1.36
CA ALA A 257 -7.61 11.79 0.87
C ALA A 257 -6.42 12.69 1.20
N GLY A 258 -6.66 13.99 1.28
CA GLY A 258 -5.67 15.05 1.51
C GLY A 258 -6.36 16.36 1.83
N GLY A 259 -5.64 17.29 2.46
CA GLY A 259 -6.20 18.58 2.85
C GLY A 259 -6.49 19.54 1.69
N SER A 260 -5.91 19.29 0.51
CA SER A 260 -6.06 20.15 -0.68
C SER A 260 -7.38 20.00 -1.43
N ASP A 261 -8.05 18.85 -1.30
CA ASP A 261 -9.33 18.56 -1.97
C ASP A 261 -10.24 17.77 -1.03
N LEU A 262 -11.15 18.48 -0.37
CA LEU A 262 -12.09 17.90 0.59
C LEU A 262 -13.14 16.98 -0.04
N THR A 263 -13.28 17.01 -1.37
CA THR A 263 -14.22 16.15 -2.10
C THR A 263 -13.62 14.82 -2.50
N LYS A 264 -12.29 14.70 -2.45
CA LYS A 264 -11.58 13.47 -2.79
C LYS A 264 -11.52 12.57 -1.57
N VAL A 265 -12.29 11.50 -1.62
CA VAL A 265 -12.56 10.61 -0.48
C VAL A 265 -12.26 9.16 -0.84
N ASP A 266 -12.14 8.34 0.20
CA ASP A 266 -11.88 6.92 0.08
C ASP A 266 -13.03 6.14 0.72
N GLY A 267 -13.71 5.31 -0.08
CA GLY A 267 -14.87 4.55 0.37
C GLY A 267 -14.53 3.13 0.86
N SER A 268 -15.57 2.33 1.13
CA SER A 268 -15.39 0.98 1.70
C SER A 268 -14.75 -0.05 0.75
N ASN A 269 -14.75 0.18 -0.57
CA ASN A 269 -14.03 -0.65 -1.54
C ASN A 269 -12.58 -0.16 -1.71
N SER A 270 -11.81 -0.20 -0.62
CA SER A 270 -10.41 0.21 -0.62
C SER A 270 -9.67 -0.37 0.58
N LEU A 271 -8.33 -0.32 0.56
CA LEU A 271 -7.50 -0.57 1.75
C LEU A 271 -7.95 0.29 2.95
N ILE A 272 -8.41 1.52 2.68
CA ILE A 272 -8.90 2.46 3.70
C ILE A 272 -10.17 1.93 4.36
N GLY A 273 -11.10 1.44 3.53
CA GLY A 273 -12.28 0.73 4.00
C GLY A 273 -11.94 -0.52 4.82
N GLU A 274 -10.91 -1.25 4.43
CA GLU A 274 -10.46 -2.46 5.11
C GLU A 274 -9.91 -2.18 6.51
N TRP A 275 -8.96 -1.24 6.67
CA TRP A 275 -8.42 -0.92 8.00
C TRP A 275 -9.49 -0.27 8.91
N MET A 276 -10.43 0.51 8.35
CA MET A 276 -11.56 1.03 9.13
C MET A 276 -12.42 -0.11 9.68
N LYS A 277 -12.77 -1.07 8.82
CA LYS A 277 -13.59 -2.22 9.20
C LYS A 277 -12.88 -3.08 10.24
N LEU A 278 -11.59 -3.36 10.04
CA LEU A 278 -10.77 -4.09 11.00
C LEU A 278 -10.76 -3.39 12.36
N SER A 279 -10.69 -2.06 12.37
CA SER A 279 -10.69 -1.23 13.58
C SER A 279 -12.08 -0.99 14.19
N GLY A 280 -13.12 -1.67 13.69
CA GLY A 280 -14.48 -1.60 14.21
C GLY A 280 -15.30 -0.38 13.77
N ALA A 281 -14.86 0.34 12.75
CA ALA A 281 -15.60 1.47 12.17
C ALA A 281 -16.33 1.10 10.87
N LYS A 282 -17.31 1.92 10.50
CA LYS A 282 -17.98 1.88 9.20
C LYS A 282 -17.57 3.09 8.38
N ASN A 283 -17.18 2.88 7.13
CA ASN A 283 -17.01 3.99 6.21
C ASN A 283 -18.37 4.70 5.98
N SER A 284 -18.41 6.03 5.98
CA SER A 284 -19.66 6.78 5.79
C SER A 284 -20.15 6.72 4.33
N LEU A 285 -19.29 6.34 3.39
CA LEU A 285 -19.54 6.21 1.96
C LEU A 285 -19.33 4.76 1.49
N ASP A 286 -20.32 3.91 1.78
CA ASP A 286 -20.28 2.49 1.43
C ASP A 286 -20.33 2.25 -0.09
N GLY A 287 -19.56 1.26 -0.57
CA GLY A 287 -19.43 0.90 -1.99
C GLY A 287 -18.64 1.90 -2.84
N VAL A 288 -18.15 2.99 -2.25
CA VAL A 288 -17.28 3.94 -2.95
C VAL A 288 -15.85 3.38 -3.01
N GLU A 289 -15.20 3.58 -4.14
CA GLU A 289 -13.81 3.16 -4.39
C GLU A 289 -12.80 4.15 -3.78
N ASN A 290 -11.51 3.81 -3.85
CA ASN A 290 -10.41 4.68 -3.47
C ASN A 290 -10.32 5.97 -4.33
N LEU A 291 -9.95 7.09 -3.72
CA LEU A 291 -9.63 8.37 -4.36
C LEU A 291 -10.72 8.93 -5.29
N LYS A 292 -12.00 8.81 -4.91
CA LYS A 292 -13.13 9.31 -5.69
C LYS A 292 -13.53 10.72 -5.28
N ASN A 293 -13.83 11.56 -6.26
CA ASN A 293 -14.48 12.85 -6.01
C ASN A 293 -15.97 12.63 -5.77
N ILE A 294 -16.44 12.98 -4.58
CA ILE A 294 -17.83 12.89 -4.13
C ILE A 294 -18.32 14.30 -3.79
N SER A 295 -19.57 14.61 -4.11
CA SER A 295 -20.09 15.97 -3.88
C SER A 295 -20.12 16.30 -2.38
N LEU A 296 -19.93 17.57 -2.04
CA LEU A 296 -19.96 18.03 -0.66
C LEU A 296 -21.31 17.71 0.01
N GLU A 297 -22.40 17.83 -0.73
CA GLU A 297 -23.75 17.50 -0.25
C GLU A 297 -23.88 16.01 0.11
N GLN A 298 -23.33 15.11 -0.72
CA GLN A 298 -23.31 13.68 -0.42
C GLN A 298 -22.43 13.37 0.80
N ILE A 299 -21.28 14.04 0.92
CA ILE A 299 -20.39 13.91 2.08
C ILE A 299 -21.11 14.35 3.37
N ILE A 300 -21.74 15.53 3.38
CA ILE A 300 -22.49 16.04 4.54
C ILE A 300 -23.69 15.14 4.85
N ALA A 301 -24.42 14.66 3.83
CA ALA A 301 -25.54 13.74 3.99
C ALA A 301 -25.12 12.39 4.57
N SER A 302 -23.85 11.98 4.40
CA SER A 302 -23.31 10.77 5.01
C SER A 302 -23.22 10.87 6.54
N GLN A 303 -23.32 12.07 7.14
CA GLN A 303 -23.35 12.33 8.58
C GLN A 303 -22.27 11.54 9.36
N PRO A 304 -20.98 11.74 9.05
CA PRO A 304 -19.90 11.04 9.74
C PRO A 304 -19.74 11.52 11.20
N GLU A 305 -19.39 10.59 12.07
CA GLU A 305 -19.04 10.82 13.47
C GLU A 305 -17.55 11.15 13.66
N TYR A 306 -16.71 10.69 12.74
CA TYR A 306 -15.31 11.10 12.60
C TYR A 306 -15.01 11.49 11.16
N ILE A 307 -14.20 12.52 10.98
CA ILE A 307 -13.57 12.84 9.69
C ILE A 307 -12.07 12.63 9.88
N ILE A 308 -11.49 11.69 9.12
CA ILE A 308 -10.06 11.45 9.08
C ILE A 308 -9.52 12.07 7.78
N ILE A 309 -8.47 12.87 7.88
CA ILE A 309 -7.84 13.54 6.73
C ILE A 309 -6.42 12.99 6.59
N GLY A 310 -6.15 12.34 5.46
CA GLY A 310 -4.83 11.81 5.12
C GLY A 310 -3.86 12.89 4.64
N GLY A 311 -2.60 12.48 4.48
CA GLY A 311 -1.55 13.29 3.85
C GLY A 311 -0.93 14.37 4.76
N ALA A 312 0.28 14.81 4.39
CA ALA A 312 1.03 15.82 5.14
C ALA A 312 0.36 17.21 5.15
N ASP A 313 -0.61 17.45 4.28
CA ASP A 313 -1.37 18.69 4.20
C ASP A 313 -2.70 18.63 4.95
N ALA A 314 -2.98 17.57 5.71
CA ALA A 314 -4.23 17.36 6.44
C ALA A 314 -4.69 18.57 7.28
N GLN A 315 -3.75 19.34 7.85
CA GLN A 315 -4.08 20.56 8.60
C GLN A 315 -4.86 21.58 7.75
N LYS A 316 -4.54 21.72 6.46
CA LYS A 316 -5.29 22.61 5.56
C LYS A 316 -6.75 22.18 5.46
N GLY A 317 -6.99 20.86 5.41
CA GLY A 317 -8.34 20.31 5.37
C GLY A 317 -9.10 20.54 6.68
N VAL A 318 -8.44 20.37 7.83
CA VAL A 318 -9.02 20.68 9.15
C VAL A 318 -9.46 22.14 9.21
N ASP A 319 -8.60 23.05 8.78
CA ASP A 319 -8.87 24.50 8.82
C ASP A 319 -10.00 24.88 7.86
N ALA A 320 -10.00 24.30 6.65
CA ALA A 320 -11.04 24.53 5.65
C ALA A 320 -12.42 24.03 6.11
N ILE A 321 -12.51 22.83 6.69
CA ILE A 321 -13.78 22.29 7.23
C ILE A 321 -14.31 23.17 8.36
N LYS A 322 -13.44 23.65 9.25
CA LYS A 322 -13.84 24.51 10.38
C LYS A 322 -14.30 25.91 9.95
N ALA A 323 -13.79 26.41 8.82
CA ALA A 323 -14.13 27.72 8.30
C ALA A 323 -15.43 27.74 7.48
N ASP A 324 -15.91 26.58 7.02
CA ASP A 324 -17.07 26.46 6.14
C ASP A 324 -18.34 26.09 6.90
N ALA A 325 -19.31 27.00 6.89
CA ALA A 325 -20.60 26.84 7.57
C ALA A 325 -21.42 25.65 7.04
N ALA A 326 -21.17 25.16 5.82
CA ALA A 326 -21.84 23.98 5.30
C ALA A 326 -21.57 22.73 6.16
N TRP A 327 -20.42 22.67 6.83
CA TRP A 327 -20.04 21.54 7.67
C TRP A 327 -20.51 21.65 9.12
N ALA A 328 -21.06 22.80 9.53
CA ALA A 328 -21.35 23.10 10.94
C ALA A 328 -22.31 22.10 11.59
N ASP A 329 -23.19 21.47 10.80
CA ASP A 329 -24.15 20.49 11.28
C ASP A 329 -23.65 19.04 11.26
N VAL A 330 -22.48 18.77 10.69
CA VAL A 330 -21.89 17.43 10.61
C VAL A 330 -21.48 16.95 12.02
N PRO A 331 -21.86 15.73 12.45
CA PRO A 331 -21.59 15.24 13.81
C PRO A 331 -20.11 15.28 14.20
N ALA A 332 -19.21 14.90 13.29
CA ALA A 332 -17.77 14.99 13.50
C ALA A 332 -17.31 16.42 13.81
N VAL A 333 -17.86 17.42 13.12
CA VAL A 333 -17.47 18.83 13.29
C VAL A 333 -18.00 19.38 14.61
N LYS A 334 -19.28 19.13 14.92
CA LYS A 334 -19.91 19.50 16.20
C LYS A 334 -19.16 18.96 17.41
N ASN A 335 -18.67 17.73 17.31
CA ASN A 335 -18.02 17.02 18.41
C ASN A 335 -16.49 17.16 18.39
N GLY A 336 -15.91 17.97 17.51
CA GLY A 336 -14.46 18.17 17.43
C GLY A 336 -13.66 16.94 16.97
N LYS A 337 -14.28 16.01 16.24
CA LYS A 337 -13.71 14.75 15.75
C LYS A 337 -13.22 14.85 14.30
N ILE A 338 -12.52 15.94 13.98
CA ILE A 338 -11.77 16.10 12.73
C ILE A 338 -10.30 15.76 13.05
N VAL A 339 -9.83 14.64 12.53
CA VAL A 339 -8.58 14.00 12.92
C VAL A 339 -7.63 13.94 11.73
N LYS A 340 -6.37 14.30 11.94
CA LYS A 340 -5.32 14.11 10.94
C LYS A 340 -4.81 12.68 11.06
N ASN A 341 -4.68 11.99 9.94
CA ASN A 341 -4.08 10.68 9.93
C ASN A 341 -2.57 10.78 10.23
N PRO A 342 -1.98 9.79 10.94
CA PRO A 342 -0.54 9.69 11.06
C PRO A 342 0.18 9.67 9.70
N VAL A 343 1.38 10.25 9.67
CA VAL A 343 2.26 10.28 8.50
C VAL A 343 3.68 9.97 8.96
N GLY A 344 4.18 8.81 8.56
CA GLY A 344 5.54 8.34 8.82
C GLY A 344 6.39 8.40 7.55
N THR A 345 7.26 7.41 7.35
CA THR A 345 8.06 7.27 6.13
C THR A 345 7.16 7.16 4.88
N PHE A 346 5.90 6.76 5.05
CA PHE A 346 4.82 6.95 4.11
C PHE A 346 3.51 7.32 4.87
N ASN A 347 2.44 7.65 4.16
CA ASN A 347 1.14 7.87 4.82
C ASN A 347 0.65 6.53 5.41
N TRP A 348 0.38 6.45 6.72
CA TRP A 348 0.03 5.20 7.39
C TRP A 348 -1.26 4.55 6.88
N ASP A 349 -2.25 5.38 6.51
CA ASP A 349 -3.58 4.99 6.01
C ASP A 349 -3.62 4.55 4.55
N ARG A 350 -2.48 4.61 3.87
CA ARG A 350 -2.36 4.29 2.45
C ARG A 350 -1.63 2.99 2.28
N TYR A 351 -1.33 2.69 1.01
CA TYR A 351 -0.52 1.57 0.60
C TYR A 351 0.89 1.63 1.25
N SER A 352 1.00 1.26 2.51
CA SER A 352 2.12 1.51 3.41
C SER A 352 2.39 0.25 4.23
N ALA A 353 3.65 -0.05 4.47
CA ALA A 353 4.02 -1.06 5.46
C ALA A 353 3.77 -0.57 6.89
N GLU A 354 3.53 0.73 7.11
CA GLU A 354 3.12 1.26 8.41
C GLU A 354 1.62 1.05 8.70
N GLU A 355 0.88 0.39 7.80
CA GLU A 355 -0.50 -0.07 8.05
C GLU A 355 -0.60 -0.95 9.32
N ALA A 356 0.49 -1.64 9.68
CA ALA A 356 0.58 -2.39 10.94
C ALA A 356 0.43 -1.49 12.20
N LEU A 357 0.76 -0.20 12.11
CA LEU A 357 0.54 0.81 13.14
C LEU A 357 -0.79 1.54 12.94
N GLN A 358 -1.22 1.77 11.70
CA GLN A 358 -2.51 2.40 11.36
C GLN A 358 -3.68 1.70 12.06
N ILE A 359 -3.72 0.37 12.00
CA ILE A 359 -4.82 -0.41 12.57
C ILE A 359 -4.89 -0.28 14.11
N LEU A 360 -3.74 -0.18 14.80
CA LEU A 360 -3.71 0.06 16.24
C LEU A 360 -4.15 1.48 16.59
N TRP A 361 -3.67 2.46 15.82
CA TRP A 361 -4.05 3.87 15.98
C TRP A 361 -5.56 4.06 15.79
N ALA A 362 -6.12 3.51 14.72
CA ALA A 362 -7.53 3.60 14.40
C ALA A 362 -8.39 2.86 15.43
N ALA A 363 -8.02 1.65 15.84
CA ALA A 363 -8.75 0.91 16.86
C ALA A 363 -8.76 1.65 18.22
N LYS A 364 -7.63 2.27 18.61
CA LYS A 364 -7.56 3.11 19.82
C LYS A 364 -8.38 4.40 19.69
N LEU A 365 -8.39 5.02 18.51
CA LEU A 365 -9.18 6.23 18.24
C LEU A 365 -10.69 5.94 18.38
N PHE A 366 -11.15 4.81 17.83
CA PHE A 366 -12.57 4.47 17.82
C PHE A 366 -13.05 3.83 19.13
N HIS A 367 -12.17 3.09 19.82
CA HIS A 367 -12.50 2.30 21.01
C HIS A 367 -11.49 2.52 22.16
N PRO A 368 -11.30 3.75 22.65
CA PRO A 368 -10.18 4.10 23.55
C PRO A 368 -10.13 3.29 24.85
N GLU A 369 -11.28 2.90 25.40
CA GLU A 369 -11.34 2.08 26.63
C GLU A 369 -10.77 0.67 26.42
N LYS A 370 -11.02 0.06 25.25
CA LYS A 370 -10.56 -1.28 24.89
C LYS A 370 -9.06 -1.33 24.55
N PHE A 371 -8.48 -0.18 24.22
CA PHE A 371 -7.06 -0.04 23.83
C PHE A 371 -6.32 0.94 24.74
N SER A 372 -6.75 1.09 25.99
CA SER A 372 -6.18 2.04 26.95
C SER A 372 -4.70 1.74 27.26
N ASP A 373 -4.31 0.47 27.26
CA ASP A 373 -2.95 -0.04 27.46
C ASP A 373 -2.04 0.05 26.23
N VAL A 374 -2.58 0.32 25.04
CA VAL A 374 -1.76 0.48 23.83
C VAL A 374 -1.05 1.83 23.85
N ASP A 375 0.25 1.82 24.07
CA ASP A 375 1.10 3.01 23.95
C ASP A 375 1.60 3.16 22.51
N LEU A 376 0.91 4.01 21.74
CA LEU A 376 1.26 4.24 20.33
C LEU A 376 2.64 4.87 20.15
N VAL A 377 3.12 5.68 21.09
CA VAL A 377 4.46 6.28 21.01
C VAL A 377 5.49 5.17 21.12
N LYS A 378 5.34 4.29 22.12
CA LYS A 378 6.21 3.13 22.29
C LYS A 378 6.17 2.19 21.08
N GLU A 379 4.98 1.81 20.61
CA GLU A 379 4.83 0.93 19.44
C GLU A 379 5.48 1.52 18.18
N THR A 380 5.30 2.82 17.94
CA THR A 380 5.92 3.51 16.79
C THR A 380 7.44 3.49 16.87
N ARG A 381 8.01 3.76 18.05
CA ARG A 381 9.47 3.72 18.26
C ARG A 381 10.03 2.32 18.07
N GLU A 382 9.35 1.30 18.60
CA GLU A 382 9.75 -0.10 18.44
C GLU A 382 9.69 -0.55 16.98
N PHE A 383 8.66 -0.16 16.24
CA PHE A 383 8.53 -0.42 14.80
C PHE A 383 9.70 0.18 14.01
N TYR A 384 9.99 1.47 14.21
CA TYR A 384 11.07 2.17 13.49
C TYR A 384 12.45 1.61 13.84
N SER A 385 12.69 1.30 15.11
CA SER A 385 13.91 0.64 15.56
C SER A 385 14.11 -0.71 14.89
N THR A 386 13.04 -1.51 14.86
CA THR A 386 13.07 -2.89 14.38
C THR A 386 13.21 -3.01 12.87
N PHE A 387 12.42 -2.24 12.13
CA PHE A 387 12.26 -2.42 10.68
C PHE A 387 13.04 -1.40 9.86
N TYR A 388 13.23 -0.20 10.40
CA TYR A 388 13.98 0.86 9.70
C TYR A 388 15.37 1.13 10.29
N GLY A 389 15.72 0.49 11.42
CA GLY A 389 16.99 0.75 12.10
C GLY A 389 17.11 2.19 12.62
N TYR A 390 15.98 2.89 12.80
CA TYR A 390 15.95 4.30 13.19
C TYR A 390 15.41 4.47 14.61
N GLN A 391 16.20 5.10 15.48
CA GLN A 391 15.84 5.32 16.87
C GLN A 391 15.04 6.62 17.03
N LEU A 392 13.72 6.55 16.83
CA LEU A 392 12.84 7.69 17.08
C LEU A 392 12.95 8.15 18.55
N THR A 393 13.06 9.46 18.73
CA THR A 393 12.73 10.15 19.98
C THR A 393 11.22 10.10 20.24
N GLU A 394 10.80 10.41 21.47
CA GLU A 394 9.38 10.51 21.80
C GLU A 394 8.69 11.66 21.03
N ASP A 395 9.36 12.80 20.83
CA ASP A 395 8.81 13.91 20.04
C ASP A 395 8.60 13.51 18.58
N GLU A 396 9.59 12.84 17.96
CA GLU A 396 9.44 12.39 16.57
C GLU A 396 8.30 11.38 16.41
N ALA A 397 8.19 10.40 17.31
CA ALA A 397 7.07 9.46 17.30
C ALA A 397 5.73 10.17 17.48
N GLN A 398 5.64 11.13 18.40
CA GLN A 398 4.43 11.91 18.62
C GLN A 398 4.05 12.77 17.41
N ARG A 399 5.04 13.34 16.71
CA ARG A 399 4.84 14.08 15.46
C ARG A 399 4.27 13.19 14.37
N ILE A 400 4.84 12.00 14.16
CA ILE A 400 4.33 11.00 13.20
C ILE A 400 2.86 10.69 13.49
N ILE A 401 2.54 10.35 14.74
CA ILE A 401 1.17 10.04 15.19
C ILE A 401 0.20 11.22 14.98
N ASN A 402 0.70 12.44 15.07
CA ASN A 402 -0.09 13.66 14.87
C ASN A 402 -0.16 14.12 13.39
N GLY A 403 0.37 13.33 12.46
CA GLY A 403 0.43 13.67 11.03
C GLY A 403 1.34 14.87 10.74
N GLN A 404 2.37 15.07 11.55
CA GLN A 404 3.34 16.16 11.42
C GLN A 404 4.65 15.65 10.84
N GLY A 405 5.32 16.50 10.06
CA GLY A 405 6.68 16.23 9.62
C GLY A 405 7.71 16.28 10.76
N PRO A 406 8.97 15.88 10.47
CA PRO A 406 10.08 16.06 11.39
C PRO A 406 10.19 17.51 11.86
N ALA A 407 10.77 17.71 13.04
CA ALA A 407 11.10 19.06 13.50
C ALA A 407 12.06 19.72 12.49
N THR A 408 11.76 20.95 12.08
CA THR A 408 12.71 21.76 11.32
C THR A 408 13.76 22.28 12.28
N ASN A 409 15.01 21.89 12.10
CA ASN A 409 16.15 22.46 12.82
C ASN A 409 16.39 23.93 12.46
#